data_AF-A0A7X3I4N8-F1
#
_entry.id   AF-A0A7X3I4N8-F1
#
_cell.length_a   1.000
_cell.length_b   1.000
_cell.length_c   1.000
_cell.angle_alpha   90.00
_cell.angle_beta   90.00
_cell.angle_gamma   90.00
#
_symmetry.space_group_name_H-M   'P 1'
#
loop_
_entity.id
_entity.type
_entity.pdbx_description
1 polymer ?
#
loop_
_entity_poly.entity_id
_entity_poly.type
_entity_poly.pdbx_seq_one_letter_code
_entity_poly.pdbx_strand_id
1 'polypeptide(L)'
;MARRKQSSSGFNLDGFDGVDLALDLGEAIDRWRDEFVRTVGMTDPNRGMAKYRRAAGWAVDEVARQAVLNIRYRFHSTMKRRSPWTESAVAYKRLSKAELNALERGERSPEDVYAHFFVKAKQSVYLKYLFGMEPNIRLPGDVGLARNRILIPWWDNITKTQGVRPTKDGGVPRAFLSRLAREVSADRSPKRSGTQGRWGVYYGAIKIHGQAHEGYIARPPRVPVTEQDVLHRGHSALDQVIQTRGGDLRRIGRKLKDVDHPRVLFLAVDKALYKPILQKPWDEACSDAASRVPEIMSQQLNDNLAHMMKKGTYLR
;
A
#
# COMPACT_ATOMS: atom_id res chain seq x y z
N MET A 1 -8.14 -19.76 15.04
CA MET A 1 -7.93 -19.33 13.64
C MET A 1 -9.00 -18.32 13.29
N ALA A 2 -8.66 -17.07 12.95
CA ALA A 2 -9.64 -16.08 12.50
C ALA A 2 -10.33 -16.59 11.23
N ARG A 3 -11.63 -16.89 11.31
CA ARG A 3 -12.41 -17.24 10.12
C ARG A 3 -12.54 -16.00 9.25
N ARG A 4 -11.89 -16.01 8.09
CA ARG A 4 -12.06 -15.01 7.04
C ARG A 4 -13.45 -15.19 6.43
N LYS A 5 -14.45 -14.48 6.94
CA LYS A 5 -15.71 -14.28 6.24
C LYS A 5 -15.55 -13.02 5.38
N GLN A 6 -15.48 -13.20 4.07
CA GLN A 6 -15.76 -12.11 3.16
C GLN A 6 -17.27 -11.84 3.31
N SER A 7 -17.62 -10.70 3.90
CA SER A 7 -19.00 -10.25 3.90
C SER A 7 -19.37 -9.99 2.43
N SER A 8 -20.13 -10.91 1.83
CA SER A 8 -20.91 -10.66 0.62
C SER A 8 -22.15 -9.82 0.93
N SER A 9 -22.38 -9.47 2.20
CA SER A 9 -23.40 -8.49 2.54
C SER A 9 -22.95 -7.14 1.99
N GLY A 10 -23.78 -6.57 1.11
CA GLY A 10 -23.68 -5.21 0.60
C GLY A 10 -23.86 -4.15 1.68
N PHE A 11 -23.06 -4.21 2.75
CA PHE A 11 -22.82 -3.11 3.66
C PHE A 11 -21.82 -2.17 2.98
N ASN A 12 -22.30 -1.45 1.97
CA ASN A 12 -21.74 -0.14 1.65
C ASN A 12 -21.99 0.74 2.87
N LEU A 13 -21.03 0.77 3.81
CA LEU A 13 -20.97 1.85 4.78
C LEU A 13 -20.65 3.10 3.98
N ASP A 14 -21.65 3.94 3.77
CA ASP A 14 -21.55 5.21 3.04
C ASP A 14 -20.20 5.90 3.29
N GLY A 15 -19.35 5.93 2.26
CA GLY A 15 -18.10 6.70 2.24
C GLY A 15 -16.81 5.96 2.62
N PHE A 16 -16.80 4.63 2.77
CA PHE A 16 -15.57 3.88 3.08
C PHE A 16 -15.24 2.78 2.04
N ASP A 17 -14.44 3.11 1.01
CA ASP A 17 -13.84 2.13 0.07
C ASP A 17 -12.65 1.37 0.71
N GLY A 18 -12.85 0.82 1.92
CA GLY A 18 -11.84 0.10 2.67
C GLY A 18 -11.92 -1.41 2.47
N VAL A 19 -10.83 -2.13 2.79
CA VAL A 19 -10.93 -3.58 2.94
C VAL A 19 -11.26 -3.86 4.40
N ASP A 20 -12.42 -4.48 4.61
CA ASP A 20 -12.87 -4.92 5.92
C ASP A 20 -12.15 -6.18 6.33
N LEU A 21 -11.74 -6.19 7.59
CA LEU A 21 -11.15 -7.35 8.22
C LEU A 21 -11.99 -7.66 9.46
N ALA A 22 -12.37 -8.91 9.60
CA ALA A 22 -13.22 -9.39 10.69
C ALA A 22 -12.50 -10.46 11.50
N LEU A 23 -12.72 -10.42 12.80
CA LEU A 23 -12.26 -11.43 13.76
C LEU A 23 -13.48 -12.07 14.43
N ASP A 24 -13.54 -13.39 14.41
CA ASP A 24 -14.59 -14.15 15.08
C ASP A 24 -14.24 -14.29 16.57
N LEU A 25 -15.10 -13.72 17.42
CA LEU A 25 -14.95 -13.71 18.88
C LEU A 25 -16.08 -14.43 19.60
N GLY A 26 -17.05 -15.00 18.86
CA GLY A 26 -18.31 -15.52 19.41
C GLY A 26 -18.05 -16.52 20.54
N GLU A 27 -17.27 -17.56 20.25
CA GLU A 27 -16.98 -18.61 21.24
C GLU A 27 -16.29 -18.07 22.51
N ALA A 28 -15.37 -17.11 22.38
CA ALA A 28 -14.64 -16.56 23.52
C ALA A 28 -15.55 -15.70 24.42
N ILE A 29 -16.52 -15.00 23.82
CA ILE A 29 -17.50 -14.17 24.51
C ILE A 29 -18.62 -15.03 25.10
N ASP A 30 -19.10 -16.04 24.38
CA ASP A 30 -20.20 -16.93 24.79
C ASP A 30 -19.90 -17.70 26.08
N ARG A 31 -18.64 -18.02 26.34
CA ARG A 31 -18.19 -18.65 27.60
C ARG A 31 -18.54 -17.82 28.85
N TRP A 32 -18.75 -16.52 28.71
CA TRP A 32 -19.10 -15.62 29.81
C TRP A 32 -20.61 -15.47 30.03
N ARG A 33 -21.44 -16.00 29.12
CA ARG A 33 -22.89 -15.81 29.14
C ARG A 33 -23.50 -16.26 30.46
N ASP A 34 -23.27 -17.51 30.84
CA ASP A 34 -23.88 -18.10 32.03
C ASP A 34 -23.39 -17.41 33.31
N GLU A 35 -22.11 -17.03 33.36
CA GLU A 35 -21.55 -16.31 34.48
C GLU A 35 -22.19 -14.93 34.66
N PHE A 36 -22.36 -14.16 33.58
CA PHE A 36 -23.04 -12.86 33.63
C PHE A 36 -24.52 -13.01 34.03
N VAL A 37 -25.24 -13.95 33.42
CA VAL A 37 -26.66 -14.17 33.70
C VAL A 37 -26.86 -14.56 35.16
N ARG A 38 -26.03 -15.48 35.68
CA ARG A 38 -26.08 -15.90 37.08
C ARG A 38 -25.72 -14.80 38.06
N THR A 39 -24.67 -14.03 37.77
CA THR A 39 -24.04 -13.11 38.74
C THR A 39 -24.69 -11.73 38.73
N VAL A 40 -25.07 -11.22 37.56
CA VAL A 40 -25.72 -9.91 37.40
C VAL A 40 -27.24 -10.03 37.38
N GLY A 41 -27.76 -11.18 36.91
CA GLY A 41 -29.20 -11.48 36.84
C GLY A 41 -29.78 -12.13 38.08
N MET A 42 -29.13 -12.04 39.25
CA MET A 42 -29.55 -12.71 40.50
C MET A 42 -31.04 -12.52 40.84
N THR A 43 -31.63 -11.37 40.47
CA THR A 43 -33.04 -11.04 40.70
C THR A 43 -33.91 -11.07 39.44
N ASP A 44 -33.30 -11.05 38.25
CA ASP A 44 -33.98 -11.10 36.96
C ASP A 44 -33.01 -11.63 35.88
N PRO A 45 -33.21 -12.87 35.38
CA PRO A 45 -32.40 -13.45 34.32
C PRO A 45 -32.36 -12.60 33.03
N ASN A 46 -33.45 -11.86 32.73
CA ASN A 46 -33.49 -11.00 31.54
C ASN A 46 -32.56 -9.81 31.67
N ARG A 47 -32.45 -9.25 32.88
CA ARG A 47 -31.47 -8.19 33.19
C ARG A 47 -30.04 -8.70 33.08
N GLY A 48 -29.77 -9.92 33.56
CA GLY A 48 -28.46 -10.57 33.40
C GLY A 48 -28.08 -10.73 31.94
N MET A 49 -29.02 -11.22 31.12
CA MET A 49 -28.84 -11.37 29.68
C MET A 49 -28.60 -10.03 28.97
N ALA A 50 -29.37 -8.99 29.32
CA ALA A 50 -29.21 -7.65 28.75
C ALA A 50 -27.80 -7.08 29.02
N LYS A 51 -27.29 -7.25 30.25
CA LYS A 51 -25.94 -6.81 30.62
C LYS A 51 -24.84 -7.62 29.93
N TYR A 52 -25.03 -8.92 29.79
CA TYR A 52 -24.15 -9.77 29.00
C TYR A 52 -24.04 -9.28 27.54
N ARG A 53 -25.17 -9.06 26.85
CA ARG A 53 -25.17 -8.62 25.44
C ARG A 53 -24.47 -7.27 25.25
N ARG A 54 -24.65 -6.35 26.21
CA ARG A 54 -23.95 -5.06 26.20
C ARG A 54 -22.44 -5.22 26.45
N ALA A 55 -22.05 -6.08 27.39
CA ALA A 55 -20.64 -6.39 27.66
C ALA A 55 -19.95 -7.06 26.46
N ALA A 56 -20.64 -7.97 25.78
CA ALA A 56 -20.19 -8.58 24.53
C ALA A 56 -19.88 -7.52 23.46
N GLY A 57 -20.80 -6.57 23.22
CA GLY A 57 -20.56 -5.47 22.28
C GLY A 57 -19.36 -4.59 22.67
N TRP A 58 -19.20 -4.30 23.97
CA TRP A 58 -18.04 -3.56 24.46
C TRP A 58 -16.73 -4.32 24.28
N ALA A 59 -16.71 -5.63 24.55
CA ALA A 59 -15.53 -6.46 24.37
C ALA A 59 -15.09 -6.48 22.91
N VAL A 60 -16.04 -6.56 21.98
CA VAL A 60 -15.76 -6.49 20.54
C VAL A 60 -15.11 -5.15 20.14
N ASP A 61 -15.64 -4.01 20.63
CA ASP A 61 -15.07 -2.68 20.38
C ASP A 61 -13.64 -2.56 20.92
N GLU A 62 -13.41 -3.09 22.12
CA GLU A 62 -12.12 -3.00 22.78
C GLU A 62 -11.08 -3.92 22.11
N VAL A 63 -11.46 -5.13 21.70
CA VAL A 63 -10.60 -6.01 20.90
C VAL A 63 -10.23 -5.36 19.56
N ALA A 64 -11.21 -4.76 18.87
CA ALA A 64 -10.94 -4.05 17.61
C ALA A 64 -9.94 -2.90 17.81
N ARG A 65 -10.11 -2.11 18.89
CA ARG A 65 -9.17 -1.04 19.25
C ARG A 65 -7.76 -1.59 19.48
N GLN A 66 -7.64 -2.66 20.25
CA GLN A 66 -6.34 -3.24 20.60
C GLN A 66 -5.64 -3.82 19.37
N ALA A 67 -6.36 -4.53 18.50
CA ALA A 67 -5.81 -5.05 17.25
C ALA A 67 -5.21 -3.93 16.38
N VAL A 68 -5.92 -2.80 16.24
CA VAL A 68 -5.43 -1.63 15.49
C VAL A 68 -4.19 -1.01 16.14
N LEU A 69 -4.15 -0.90 17.46
CA LEU A 69 -2.97 -0.36 18.16
C LEU A 69 -1.76 -1.30 18.02
N ASN A 70 -1.97 -2.60 18.20
CA ASN A 70 -0.93 -3.62 18.10
C ASN A 70 -0.32 -3.67 16.69
N ILE A 71 -1.13 -3.62 15.62
CA ILE A 71 -0.56 -3.59 14.27
C ILE A 71 0.22 -2.30 14.01
N ARG A 72 -0.28 -1.15 14.49
CA ARG A 72 0.40 0.15 14.29
C ARG A 72 1.77 0.14 14.97
N TYR A 73 1.90 -0.52 16.12
CA TYR A 73 3.19 -0.74 16.75
C TYR A 73 4.10 -1.63 15.89
N ARG A 74 3.58 -2.75 15.37
CA ARG A 74 4.33 -3.71 14.52
C ARG A 74 4.72 -3.16 13.15
N PHE A 75 4.09 -2.08 12.68
CA PHE A 75 4.55 -1.35 11.49
C PHE A 75 6.00 -0.89 11.60
N HIS A 76 6.44 -0.52 12.80
CA HIS A 76 7.80 -0.03 13.04
C HIS A 76 8.87 -1.10 12.84
N SER A 77 8.58 -2.36 13.21
CA SER A 77 9.53 -3.47 13.07
C SER A 77 9.50 -4.11 11.68
N THR A 78 8.35 -4.03 10.99
CA THR A 78 8.15 -4.77 9.72
C THR A 78 8.41 -3.91 8.48
N MET A 79 8.11 -2.60 8.54
CA MET A 79 8.33 -1.70 7.41
C MET A 79 9.64 -0.92 7.57
N LYS A 80 10.41 -0.84 6.48
CA LYS A 80 11.70 -0.12 6.46
C LYS A 80 11.62 1.35 6.89
N ARG A 81 10.45 2.00 6.80
CA ARG A 81 10.26 3.41 7.15
C ARG A 81 8.91 3.68 7.80
N ARG A 82 8.94 4.49 8.86
CA ARG A 82 7.79 5.02 9.58
C ARG A 82 7.26 6.25 8.85
N SER A 83 5.98 6.23 8.45
CA SER A 83 5.29 7.44 8.01
C SER A 83 3.99 7.59 8.82
N PRO A 84 3.64 8.80 9.28
CA PRO A 84 2.34 9.05 9.90
C PRO A 84 1.16 8.63 9.01
N TRP A 85 1.39 8.64 7.70
CA TRP A 85 0.45 8.16 6.70
C TRP A 85 0.21 6.64 6.79
N THR A 86 1.22 5.83 7.14
CA THR A 86 1.01 4.37 7.30
C THR A 86 0.33 4.04 8.62
N GLU A 87 0.70 4.71 9.72
CA GLU A 87 0.07 4.52 11.04
C GLU A 87 -1.42 4.86 11.03
N SER A 88 -1.80 5.94 10.35
CA SER A 88 -3.20 6.39 10.28
C SER A 88 -4.09 5.56 9.37
N ALA A 89 -3.55 4.53 8.72
CA ALA A 89 -4.21 3.80 7.65
C ALA A 89 -5.12 2.66 8.08
N VAL A 90 -4.85 2.09 9.25
CA VAL A 90 -5.76 1.10 9.86
C VAL A 90 -6.63 1.82 10.86
N ALA A 91 -7.94 1.63 10.78
CA ALA A 91 -8.92 2.20 11.70
C ALA A 91 -9.88 1.11 12.19
N TYR A 92 -10.59 1.40 13.27
CA TYR A 92 -11.66 0.55 13.78
C TYR A 92 -12.93 1.38 13.91
N LYS A 93 -14.08 0.72 13.79
CA LYS A 93 -15.39 1.31 14.03
C LYS A 93 -15.91 0.80 15.36
N ARG A 94 -16.27 1.72 16.24
CA ARG A 94 -16.98 1.39 17.48
C ARG A 94 -18.47 1.25 17.20
N LEU A 95 -19.13 0.39 17.96
CA LEU A 95 -20.58 0.32 18.00
C LEU A 95 -21.13 1.67 18.49
N SER A 96 -22.15 2.17 17.79
CA SER A 96 -22.86 3.35 18.24
C SER A 96 -23.65 3.06 19.52
N LYS A 97 -23.99 4.12 20.27
CA LYS A 97 -24.87 4.00 21.45
C LYS A 97 -26.20 3.32 21.11
N ALA A 98 -26.74 3.58 19.92
CA ALA A 98 -27.97 2.95 19.43
C ALA A 98 -27.77 1.44 19.22
N GLU A 99 -26.66 1.02 18.62
CA GLU A 99 -26.34 -0.40 18.42
C GLU A 99 -26.11 -1.13 19.74
N LEU A 100 -25.39 -0.52 20.69
CA LEU A 100 -25.21 -1.09 22.04
C LEU A 100 -26.54 -1.23 22.79
N ASN A 101 -27.46 -0.27 22.64
CA ASN A 101 -28.78 -0.35 23.24
C ASN A 101 -29.66 -1.41 22.55
N ALA A 102 -29.57 -1.57 21.23
CA ALA A 102 -30.27 -2.63 20.49
C ALA A 102 -29.80 -4.02 20.94
N LEU A 103 -28.50 -4.19 21.20
CA LEU A 103 -27.95 -5.42 21.80
C LEU A 103 -28.51 -5.65 23.21
N GLU A 104 -28.51 -4.62 24.07
CA GLU A 104 -29.07 -4.73 25.43
C GLU A 104 -30.56 -5.13 25.40
N ARG A 105 -31.34 -4.60 24.45
CA ARG A 105 -32.77 -4.94 24.26
C ARG A 105 -33.01 -6.30 23.60
N GLY A 106 -31.98 -6.94 23.04
CA GLY A 106 -32.12 -8.20 22.31
C GLY A 106 -32.69 -8.07 20.90
N GLU A 107 -32.73 -6.85 20.36
CA GLU A 107 -33.14 -6.59 18.97
C GLU A 107 -32.05 -6.98 17.96
N ARG A 108 -30.82 -7.20 18.45
CA ARG A 108 -29.66 -7.66 17.68
C ARG A 108 -28.95 -8.78 18.44
N SER A 109 -28.45 -9.80 17.74
CA SER A 109 -27.70 -10.88 18.38
C SER A 109 -26.27 -10.43 18.69
N PRO A 110 -25.67 -10.84 19.83
CA PRO A 110 -24.23 -10.71 20.05
C PRO A 110 -23.38 -11.37 18.96
N GLU A 111 -23.90 -12.43 18.34
CA GLU A 111 -23.26 -13.13 17.21
C GLU A 111 -23.18 -12.26 15.95
N ASP A 112 -24.02 -11.22 15.84
CA ASP A 112 -24.02 -10.24 14.75
C ASP A 112 -23.04 -9.08 15.00
N VAL A 113 -22.23 -9.18 16.06
CA VAL A 113 -21.30 -8.14 16.51
C VAL A 113 -19.88 -8.60 16.23
N TYR A 114 -19.35 -8.15 15.10
CA TYR A 114 -17.98 -8.44 14.69
C TYR A 114 -17.06 -7.29 15.10
N ALA A 115 -15.81 -7.62 15.43
CA ALA A 115 -14.78 -6.61 15.62
C ALA A 115 -14.45 -6.00 14.26
N HIS A 116 -14.96 -4.79 14.02
CA HIS A 116 -14.81 -4.10 12.74
C HIS A 116 -13.58 -3.21 12.73
N PHE A 117 -12.64 -3.54 11.85
CA PHE A 117 -11.53 -2.68 11.51
C PHE A 117 -11.21 -2.79 10.03
N PHE A 118 -10.68 -1.71 9.47
CA PHE A 118 -10.56 -1.53 8.04
C PHE A 118 -9.31 -0.72 7.68
N VAL A 119 -8.85 -0.91 6.45
CA VAL A 119 -7.79 -0.09 5.86
C VAL A 119 -8.43 1.04 5.04
N LYS A 120 -8.09 2.30 5.32
CA LYS A 120 -8.68 3.45 4.62
C LYS A 120 -8.39 3.45 3.11
N ALA A 121 -9.38 3.84 2.31
CA ALA A 121 -9.38 3.84 0.84
C ALA A 121 -8.12 4.42 0.17
N LYS A 122 -7.69 5.65 0.53
CA LYS A 122 -6.50 6.27 -0.11
C LYS A 122 -5.18 5.58 0.24
N GLN A 123 -5.16 4.79 1.31
CA GLN A 123 -4.02 4.02 1.77
C GLN A 123 -4.11 2.53 1.35
N SER A 124 -5.29 2.11 0.84
CA SER A 124 -5.62 0.71 0.58
C SER A 124 -4.79 0.13 -0.54
N VAL A 125 -4.45 0.88 -1.60
CA VAL A 125 -3.73 0.30 -2.75
C VAL A 125 -2.34 -0.20 -2.37
N TYR A 126 -1.60 0.52 -1.54
CA TYR A 126 -0.27 0.05 -1.11
C TYR A 126 -0.39 -0.99 0.02
N LEU A 127 -1.26 -0.76 0.99
CA LEU A 127 -1.39 -1.63 2.16
C LEU A 127 -2.10 -2.95 1.86
N LYS A 128 -3.03 -3.01 0.90
CA LYS A 128 -3.73 -4.25 0.52
C LYS A 128 -2.75 -5.35 0.14
N TYR A 129 -1.70 -4.99 -0.60
CA TYR A 129 -0.64 -5.90 -1.01
C TYR A 129 0.26 -6.34 0.15
N LEU A 130 0.40 -5.50 1.18
CA LEU A 130 1.19 -5.85 2.36
C LEU A 130 0.42 -6.74 3.33
N PHE A 131 -0.90 -6.59 3.42
CA PHE A 131 -1.77 -7.41 4.28
C PHE A 131 -2.17 -8.75 3.65
N GLY A 132 -1.97 -8.95 2.34
CA GLY A 132 -2.28 -10.24 1.69
C GLY A 132 -3.76 -10.54 1.60
N MET A 133 -4.60 -9.51 1.44
CA MET A 133 -6.06 -9.63 1.46
C MET A 133 -6.66 -10.08 0.12
N GLU A 134 -5.87 -10.08 -0.95
CA GLU A 134 -6.26 -10.39 -2.34
C GLU A 134 -5.14 -11.16 -3.05
N PRO A 135 -5.31 -11.58 -4.33
CA PRO A 135 -4.15 -11.90 -5.16
C PRO A 135 -3.16 -10.74 -5.05
N ASN A 136 -1.96 -10.97 -4.51
CA ASN A 136 -0.95 -9.93 -4.32
C ASN A 136 -0.31 -9.47 -5.64
N ILE A 137 -1.11 -9.43 -6.70
CA ILE A 137 -0.74 -9.06 -8.04
C ILE A 137 -1.24 -7.65 -8.25
N ARG A 138 -0.31 -6.72 -8.34
CA ARG A 138 -0.61 -5.36 -8.77
C ARG A 138 -0.70 -5.31 -10.28
N LEU A 139 -1.78 -4.71 -10.75
CA LEU A 139 -2.00 -4.40 -12.15
C LEU A 139 -1.60 -2.93 -12.44
N PRO A 140 -1.42 -2.57 -13.71
CA PRO A 140 -1.18 -1.19 -14.10
C PRO A 140 -2.42 -0.32 -13.88
N GLY A 141 -2.24 1.00 -13.72
CA GLY A 141 -3.34 1.97 -13.61
C GLY A 141 -3.48 2.64 -12.24
N ASP A 142 -2.84 2.10 -11.20
CA ASP A 142 -3.01 2.62 -9.83
C ASP A 142 -2.33 3.99 -9.59
N VAL A 143 -1.16 4.25 -10.19
CA VAL A 143 -0.42 5.54 -10.17
C VAL A 143 0.83 5.45 -11.04
N GLY A 144 1.13 6.48 -11.87
CA GLY A 144 2.40 6.58 -12.60
C GLY A 144 2.33 7.25 -13.98
N LEU A 145 3.48 7.33 -14.67
CA LEU A 145 3.61 7.91 -16.03
C LEU A 145 2.98 7.05 -17.14
N ALA A 146 2.91 5.74 -16.93
CA ALA A 146 2.30 4.79 -17.85
C ALA A 146 1.02 4.25 -17.21
N ARG A 147 -0.14 4.54 -17.82
CA ARG A 147 -1.43 4.05 -17.31
C ARG A 147 -1.61 2.54 -17.51
N ASN A 148 -0.83 1.95 -18.41
CA ASN A 148 -0.93 0.57 -18.87
C ASN A 148 0.23 -0.34 -18.43
N ARG A 149 1.27 0.18 -17.76
CA ARG A 149 2.39 -0.62 -17.22
C ARG A 149 2.79 -0.16 -15.82
N ILE A 150 3.40 -1.04 -15.04
CA ILE A 150 4.09 -0.68 -13.79
C ILE A 150 5.54 -0.36 -14.11
N LEU A 151 6.05 0.76 -13.61
CA LEU A 151 7.43 1.19 -13.82
C LEU A 151 8.28 0.94 -12.58
N ILE A 152 9.29 0.10 -12.71
CA ILE A 152 10.24 -0.22 -11.64
C ILE A 152 11.51 0.61 -11.84
N PRO A 153 11.88 1.51 -10.91
CA PRO A 153 13.06 2.35 -11.05
C PRO A 153 14.36 1.55 -10.86
N TRP A 154 15.35 1.81 -11.72
CA TRP A 154 16.73 1.36 -11.53
C TRP A 154 17.58 2.52 -10.99
N TRP A 155 17.67 2.64 -9.67
CA TRP A 155 18.24 3.82 -9.01
C TRP A 155 19.69 4.12 -9.36
N ASP A 156 20.53 3.11 -9.54
CA ASP A 156 21.94 3.33 -9.90
C ASP A 156 22.07 4.00 -11.26
N ASN A 157 21.32 3.53 -12.26
CA ASN A 157 21.32 4.10 -13.60
C ASN A 157 20.66 5.49 -13.62
N ILE A 158 19.56 5.68 -12.90
CA ILE A 158 18.91 7.00 -12.77
C ILE A 158 19.88 8.01 -12.15
N THR A 159 20.58 7.63 -11.07
CA THR A 159 21.53 8.51 -10.40
C THR A 159 22.71 8.82 -11.31
N LYS A 160 23.30 7.79 -11.95
CA LYS A 160 24.49 7.94 -12.82
C LYS A 160 24.23 8.77 -14.07
N THR A 161 23.05 8.63 -14.69
CA THR A 161 22.76 9.24 -16.00
C THR A 161 21.96 10.53 -15.91
N GLN A 162 21.06 10.64 -14.93
CA GLN A 162 20.15 11.79 -14.77
C GLN A 162 20.46 12.65 -13.55
N GLY A 163 21.38 12.21 -12.67
CA GLY A 163 21.70 12.93 -11.43
C GLY A 163 20.55 12.97 -10.42
N VAL A 164 19.53 12.12 -10.60
CA VAL A 164 18.33 12.14 -9.76
C VAL A 164 18.45 11.10 -8.66
N ARG A 165 18.20 11.53 -7.43
CA ARG A 165 18.15 10.67 -6.25
C ARG A 165 16.70 10.35 -5.88
N PRO A 166 16.46 9.22 -5.17
CA PRO A 166 15.16 8.94 -4.59
C PRO A 166 14.72 10.06 -3.65
N THR A 167 13.40 10.25 -3.57
CA THR A 167 12.79 11.11 -2.53
C THR A 167 13.07 10.54 -1.13
N LYS A 168 12.75 11.32 -0.08
CA LYS A 168 12.82 10.86 1.32
C LYS A 168 12.05 9.56 1.56
N ASP A 169 11.07 9.24 0.73
CA ASP A 169 10.25 8.03 0.85
C ASP A 169 10.69 6.89 -0.10
N GLY A 170 11.82 7.05 -0.81
CA GLY A 170 12.32 6.05 -1.77
C GLY A 170 11.59 6.07 -3.13
N GLY A 171 10.57 6.91 -3.27
CA GLY A 171 9.84 7.12 -4.51
C GLY A 171 10.57 8.04 -5.49
N VAL A 172 10.04 8.10 -6.71
CA VAL A 172 10.59 8.92 -7.79
C VAL A 172 10.09 10.37 -7.69
N PRO A 173 10.97 11.39 -7.76
CA PRO A 173 10.53 12.78 -7.74
C PRO A 173 9.55 13.09 -8.88
N ARG A 174 8.41 13.73 -8.55
CA ARG A 174 7.37 14.07 -9.53
C ARG A 174 7.89 14.94 -10.68
N ALA A 175 8.74 15.92 -10.36
CA ALA A 175 9.35 16.79 -11.38
C ALA A 175 10.21 16.01 -12.39
N PHE A 176 10.92 14.97 -11.92
CA PHE A 176 11.69 14.10 -12.81
C PHE A 176 10.78 13.26 -13.69
N LEU A 177 9.71 12.67 -13.13
CA LEU A 177 8.72 11.92 -13.90
C LEU A 177 8.08 12.80 -15.00
N SER A 178 7.65 14.00 -14.65
CA SER A 178 7.06 14.95 -15.61
C SER A 178 8.05 15.38 -16.70
N ARG A 179 9.32 15.59 -16.36
CA ARG A 179 10.39 15.86 -17.34
C ARG A 179 10.55 14.66 -18.30
N LEU A 180 10.56 13.45 -17.76
CA LEU A 180 10.78 12.23 -18.52
C LEU A 180 9.63 11.96 -19.51
N ALA A 181 8.36 12.12 -19.07
CA ALA A 181 7.22 12.05 -19.98
C ALA A 181 7.31 13.06 -21.13
N ARG A 182 7.73 14.29 -20.84
CA ARG A 182 7.91 15.34 -21.86
C ARG A 182 9.07 15.06 -22.83
N GLU A 183 10.15 14.44 -22.35
CA GLU A 183 11.28 14.05 -23.20
C GLU A 183 10.91 12.90 -24.14
N VAL A 184 10.13 11.93 -23.67
CA VAL A 184 9.70 10.77 -24.47
C VAL A 184 8.60 11.12 -25.49
N SER A 185 7.66 12.00 -25.13
CA SER A 185 6.58 12.45 -26.02
C SER A 185 7.04 13.37 -27.17
N ALA A 186 8.34 13.69 -27.25
CA ALA A 186 8.95 14.58 -28.24
C ALA A 186 8.42 16.04 -28.27
N ASP A 187 7.51 16.42 -27.37
CA ASP A 187 6.85 17.75 -27.32
C ASP A 187 7.80 18.94 -27.13
N ARG A 188 9.06 18.73 -26.76
CA ARG A 188 10.02 19.83 -26.61
C ARG A 188 11.31 19.74 -27.39
N SER A 189 11.74 18.60 -27.94
CA SER A 189 13.03 18.57 -28.66
C SER A 189 13.37 17.22 -29.32
N PRO A 190 12.99 17.00 -30.59
CA PRO A 190 13.72 16.08 -31.45
C PRO A 190 15.23 16.46 -31.52
N LYS A 191 15.56 17.75 -31.30
CA LYS A 191 16.92 18.33 -31.39
C LYS A 191 17.81 18.20 -30.14
N ARG A 192 17.27 17.94 -28.94
CA ARG A 192 18.09 17.71 -27.72
C ARG A 192 18.66 16.30 -27.65
N SER A 193 18.11 15.39 -28.44
CA SER A 193 18.63 14.02 -28.63
C SER A 193 20.04 13.98 -29.26
N GLY A 194 20.56 15.12 -29.70
CA GLY A 194 21.92 15.32 -30.22
C GLY A 194 22.72 16.43 -29.53
N THR A 195 22.31 16.92 -28.35
CA THR A 195 23.14 17.89 -27.63
C THR A 195 24.39 17.20 -27.08
N GLN A 196 25.55 17.63 -27.57
CA GLN A 196 26.87 17.10 -27.21
C GLN A 196 27.01 16.98 -25.68
N GLY A 197 27.42 15.80 -25.21
CA GLY A 197 27.76 15.57 -23.80
C GLY A 197 26.61 15.36 -22.81
N ARG A 198 25.34 15.21 -23.24
CA ARG A 198 24.21 14.91 -22.33
C ARG A 198 23.51 13.58 -22.62
N TRP A 199 23.02 12.92 -21.55
CA TRP A 199 22.16 11.74 -21.66
C TRP A 199 20.77 12.13 -22.15
N GLY A 200 20.31 11.49 -23.23
CA GLY A 200 18.92 11.57 -23.67
C GLY A 200 18.06 10.48 -23.03
N VAL A 201 16.75 10.52 -23.20
CA VAL A 201 15.83 9.45 -22.75
C VAL A 201 14.86 9.10 -23.88
N TYR A 202 14.56 7.81 -24.03
CA TYR A 202 13.50 7.31 -24.90
C TYR A 202 12.77 6.14 -24.23
N TYR A 203 11.58 5.81 -24.72
CA TYR A 203 10.86 4.60 -24.34
C TYR A 203 10.99 3.57 -25.46
N GLY A 204 11.32 2.32 -25.12
CA GLY A 204 11.48 1.26 -26.11
C GLY A 204 11.90 -0.06 -25.50
N ALA A 205 12.19 -1.04 -26.36
CA ALA A 205 12.65 -2.36 -25.95
C ALA A 205 14.18 -2.40 -25.81
N ILE A 206 14.67 -3.07 -24.77
CA ILE A 206 16.09 -3.34 -24.52
C ILE A 206 16.28 -4.80 -24.10
N LYS A 207 17.36 -5.43 -24.56
CA LYS A 207 17.70 -6.79 -24.13
C LYS A 207 18.43 -6.76 -22.79
N ILE A 208 17.87 -7.43 -21.78
CA ILE A 208 18.50 -7.67 -20.48
C ILE A 208 18.61 -9.19 -20.32
N HIS A 209 19.82 -9.71 -20.11
CA HIS A 209 20.08 -11.16 -20.03
C HIS A 209 19.47 -11.97 -21.21
N GLY A 210 19.50 -11.41 -22.42
CA GLY A 210 18.96 -12.05 -23.62
C GLY A 210 17.46 -11.88 -23.86
N GLN A 211 16.70 -11.40 -22.87
CA GLN A 211 15.26 -11.17 -22.98
C GLN A 211 14.95 -9.71 -23.28
N ALA A 212 14.01 -9.46 -24.20
CA ALA A 212 13.56 -8.11 -24.52
C ALA A 212 12.59 -7.61 -23.45
N HIS A 213 12.89 -6.45 -22.87
CA HIS A 213 12.01 -5.77 -21.94
C HIS A 213 11.75 -4.35 -22.40
N GLU A 214 10.51 -3.89 -22.24
CA GLU A 214 10.15 -2.50 -22.47
C GLU A 214 10.57 -1.63 -21.27
N GLY A 215 10.92 -0.38 -21.54
CA GLY A 215 11.29 0.52 -20.48
C GLY A 215 11.67 1.91 -20.96
N TYR A 216 11.88 2.78 -19.98
CA TYR A 216 12.54 4.07 -20.22
C TYR A 216 14.04 3.87 -20.16
N ILE A 217 14.73 4.29 -21.21
CA ILE A 217 16.15 4.00 -21.42
C ILE A 217 16.88 5.33 -21.62
N ALA A 218 17.96 5.50 -20.86
CA ALA A 218 18.90 6.59 -21.06
C ALA A 218 19.78 6.28 -22.28
N ARG A 219 19.77 7.19 -23.25
CA ARG A 219 20.64 7.17 -24.41
C ARG A 219 22.01 7.75 -24.03
N PRO A 220 23.12 7.08 -24.37
CA PRO A 220 24.46 7.56 -24.07
C PRO A 220 24.73 8.94 -24.68
N PRO A 221 25.55 9.77 -24.01
CA PRO A 221 26.00 11.03 -24.58
C PRO A 221 26.77 10.81 -25.88
N ARG A 222 26.59 11.76 -26.80
CA ARG A 222 27.29 11.80 -28.07
C ARG A 222 28.42 12.81 -28.04
N VAL A 223 29.60 12.41 -28.52
CA VAL A 223 30.76 13.29 -28.68
C VAL A 223 31.24 13.28 -30.13
N PRO A 224 31.87 14.36 -30.61
CA PRO A 224 32.50 14.36 -31.92
C PRO A 224 33.53 13.23 -32.00
N VAL A 225 33.53 12.53 -33.11
CA VAL A 225 34.61 11.61 -33.47
C VAL A 225 35.90 12.43 -33.59
N THR A 226 36.96 12.04 -32.88
CA THR A 226 38.27 12.70 -32.94
C THR A 226 39.15 12.06 -34.03
N GLU A 227 40.20 12.74 -34.47
CA GLU A 227 41.12 12.23 -35.51
C GLU A 227 41.72 10.86 -35.16
N GLN A 228 41.98 10.61 -33.88
CA GLN A 228 42.44 9.31 -33.36
C GLN A 228 41.41 8.19 -33.55
N ASP A 229 40.11 8.47 -33.46
CA ASP A 229 39.05 7.48 -33.72
C ASP A 229 38.93 7.12 -35.22
N VAL A 230 39.32 8.05 -36.10
CA VAL A 230 39.28 7.89 -37.56
C VAL A 230 40.44 7.01 -38.04
N LEU A 231 41.63 7.18 -37.46
CA LEU A 231 42.82 6.36 -37.74
C LEU A 231 42.57 4.86 -37.50
N HIS A 232 41.76 4.50 -36.51
CA HIS A 232 41.41 3.10 -36.22
C HIS A 232 40.25 2.53 -37.06
N ARG A 233 39.49 3.35 -37.81
CA ARG A 233 38.27 2.91 -38.52
C ARG A 233 38.22 3.28 -40.01
N GLY A 234 39.29 3.84 -40.57
CA GLY A 234 39.38 4.21 -41.99
C GLY A 234 38.95 5.66 -42.27
N HIS A 235 39.64 6.28 -43.22
CA HIS A 235 39.84 7.72 -43.46
C HIS A 235 38.63 8.59 -43.90
N SER A 236 37.39 8.31 -43.52
CA SER A 236 36.25 9.13 -44.00
C SER A 236 35.26 9.55 -42.91
N ALA A 237 35.69 10.44 -41.99
CA ALA A 237 34.82 10.83 -40.87
C ALA A 237 34.90 12.28 -40.38
N LEU A 238 35.72 13.16 -40.98
CA LEU A 238 35.95 14.49 -40.41
C LEU A 238 34.96 15.57 -40.89
N ASP A 239 34.41 15.46 -42.09
CA ASP A 239 33.33 16.35 -42.58
C ASP A 239 32.47 15.61 -43.62
N GLN A 240 31.15 15.50 -43.39
CA GLN A 240 30.23 14.98 -44.40
C GLN A 240 29.60 16.16 -45.13
N VAL A 241 29.80 16.23 -46.44
CA VAL A 241 29.08 17.17 -47.30
C VAL A 241 28.07 16.36 -48.09
N ILE A 242 26.78 16.67 -47.95
CA ILE A 242 25.73 16.05 -48.78
C ILE A 242 25.29 17.08 -49.81
N GLN A 243 25.24 16.65 -51.07
CA GLN A 243 24.68 17.44 -52.15
C GLN A 243 23.15 17.38 -52.05
N THR A 244 22.52 18.54 -51.90
CA THR A 244 21.06 18.64 -51.89
C THR A 244 20.51 18.39 -53.30
N ARG A 245 19.22 18.05 -53.41
CA ARG A 245 18.54 17.80 -54.70
C ARG A 245 18.64 18.95 -55.72
N GLY A 246 19.02 20.15 -55.28
CA GLY A 246 19.24 21.34 -56.12
C GLY A 246 20.70 21.64 -56.46
N GLY A 247 21.65 20.75 -56.14
CA GLY A 247 23.08 20.92 -56.45
C GLY A 247 23.93 21.58 -55.36
N ASP A 248 23.31 22.24 -54.37
CA ASP A 248 24.04 22.90 -53.28
C ASP A 248 24.62 21.89 -52.28
N LEU A 249 25.91 22.07 -51.97
CA LEU A 249 26.65 21.29 -50.98
C LEU A 249 26.34 21.79 -49.56
N ARG A 250 25.69 20.96 -48.74
CA ARG A 250 25.46 21.23 -47.30
C ARG A 250 26.47 20.47 -46.45
N ARG A 251 27.26 21.21 -45.65
CA ARG A 251 28.13 20.65 -44.61
C ARG A 251 27.29 20.11 -43.46
N ILE A 252 27.19 18.79 -43.37
CA ILE A 252 26.62 18.08 -42.23
C ILE A 252 27.77 17.94 -41.24
N GLY A 253 27.67 18.62 -40.11
CA GLY A 253 28.77 18.74 -39.14
C GLY A 253 29.39 17.41 -38.68
N ARG A 254 30.46 17.51 -37.88
CA ARG A 254 31.28 16.38 -37.42
C ARG A 254 30.45 15.17 -36.99
N LYS A 255 30.83 13.99 -37.48
CA LYS A 255 30.23 12.70 -37.07
C LYS A 255 30.32 12.57 -35.56
N LEU A 256 29.22 12.16 -34.93
CA LEU A 256 29.16 11.94 -33.48
C LEU A 256 29.24 10.44 -33.19
N LYS A 257 29.98 10.05 -32.14
CA LYS A 257 30.01 8.71 -31.57
C LYS A 257 29.34 8.69 -30.19
N ASP A 258 28.71 7.58 -29.84
CA ASP A 258 28.20 7.34 -28.50
C ASP A 258 29.38 6.99 -27.56
N VAL A 259 29.40 7.57 -26.35
CA VAL A 259 30.51 7.40 -25.38
C VAL A 259 30.31 6.22 -24.43
N ASP A 260 29.09 5.71 -24.31
CA ASP A 260 28.72 4.62 -23.40
C ASP A 260 27.61 3.76 -24.04
N HIS A 261 27.10 2.78 -23.31
CA HIS A 261 25.94 1.98 -23.70
C HIS A 261 24.62 2.56 -23.15
N PRO A 262 23.47 2.23 -23.78
CA PRO A 262 22.16 2.54 -23.22
C PRO A 262 21.97 1.94 -21.82
N ARG A 263 21.34 2.70 -20.92
CA ARG A 263 21.10 2.28 -19.52
C ARG A 263 19.62 2.34 -19.19
N VAL A 264 19.08 1.27 -18.61
CA VAL A 264 17.68 1.21 -18.21
C VAL A 264 17.43 2.12 -17.03
N LEU A 265 16.49 3.06 -17.15
CA LEU A 265 16.03 3.92 -16.07
C LEU A 265 14.83 3.31 -15.35
N PHE A 266 13.87 2.82 -16.13
CA PHE A 266 12.67 2.17 -15.63
C PHE A 266 12.38 0.93 -16.44
N LEU A 267 12.18 -0.19 -15.76
CA LEU A 267 11.65 -1.41 -16.38
C LEU A 267 10.13 -1.35 -16.37
N ALA A 268 9.50 -1.55 -17.53
CA ALA A 268 8.05 -1.68 -17.62
C ALA A 268 7.65 -3.14 -17.43
N VAL A 269 6.73 -3.40 -16.50
CA VAL A 269 6.17 -4.73 -16.26
C VAL A 269 4.64 -4.70 -16.28
N ASP A 270 4.04 -5.79 -16.73
CA ASP A 270 2.58 -5.93 -16.85
C ASP A 270 1.89 -6.13 -15.51
N LYS A 271 2.58 -6.80 -14.60
CA LYS A 271 2.09 -7.07 -13.25
C LYS A 271 3.25 -7.18 -12.28
N ALA A 272 3.01 -6.87 -11.02
CA ALA A 272 3.99 -7.02 -9.96
C ALA A 272 3.42 -7.86 -8.82
N LEU A 273 4.13 -8.93 -8.46
CA LEU A 273 3.80 -9.74 -7.29
C LEU A 273 4.43 -9.11 -6.04
N TYR A 274 3.59 -8.81 -5.05
CA TYR A 274 4.03 -8.31 -3.75
C TYR A 274 4.01 -9.42 -2.70
N LYS A 275 4.98 -9.38 -1.79
CA LYS A 275 4.99 -10.26 -0.62
C LYS A 275 4.13 -9.61 0.49
N PRO A 276 3.19 -10.35 1.10
CA PRO A 276 2.33 -9.80 2.14
C PRO A 276 3.05 -9.79 3.50
N ILE A 277 4.02 -8.87 3.64
CA ILE A 277 4.89 -8.81 4.82
C ILE A 277 4.16 -8.45 6.13
N LEU A 278 2.99 -7.79 6.03
CA LEU A 278 2.20 -7.39 7.20
C LEU A 278 1.16 -8.45 7.60
N GLN A 279 0.97 -9.51 6.80
CA GLN A 279 -0.03 -10.54 7.10
C GLN A 279 0.24 -11.27 8.42
N LYS A 280 1.46 -11.77 8.62
CA LYS A 280 1.80 -12.46 9.87
C LYS A 280 1.73 -11.53 11.10
N PRO A 281 2.34 -10.32 11.09
CA PRO A 281 2.17 -9.35 12.18
C PRO A 281 0.72 -8.97 12.46
N TRP A 282 -0.12 -8.96 11.41
CA TRP A 282 -1.54 -8.71 11.51
C TRP A 282 -2.28 -9.85 12.22
N ASP A 283 -2.06 -11.08 11.79
CA ASP A 283 -2.66 -12.26 12.41
C ASP A 283 -2.27 -12.39 13.89
N GLU A 284 -1.00 -12.11 14.21
CA GLU A 284 -0.51 -12.07 15.59
C GLU A 284 -1.16 -10.93 16.40
N ALA A 285 -1.27 -9.72 15.84
CA ALA A 285 -1.95 -8.60 16.50
C ALA A 285 -3.42 -8.90 16.81
N CYS A 286 -4.11 -9.60 15.91
CA CYS A 286 -5.48 -10.07 16.14
C CYS A 286 -5.57 -11.11 17.24
N SER A 287 -4.66 -12.09 17.22
CA SER A 287 -4.60 -13.15 18.22
C SER A 287 -4.31 -12.58 19.61
N ASP A 288 -3.36 -11.65 19.70
CA ASP A 288 -3.00 -10.94 20.94
C ASP A 288 -4.16 -10.08 21.46
N ALA A 289 -4.97 -9.51 20.57
CA ALA A 289 -6.15 -8.73 20.97
C ALA A 289 -7.30 -9.65 21.43
N ALA A 290 -7.56 -10.75 20.71
CA ALA A 290 -8.58 -11.73 21.08
C ALA A 290 -8.31 -12.42 22.41
N SER A 291 -7.03 -12.68 22.74
CA SER A 291 -6.66 -13.31 24.01
C SER A 291 -7.02 -12.46 25.23
N ARG A 292 -7.35 -11.18 25.05
CA ARG A 292 -7.78 -10.26 26.11
C ARG A 292 -9.28 -10.28 26.39
N VAL A 293 -10.09 -10.99 25.59
CA VAL A 293 -11.54 -11.10 25.83
C VAL A 293 -11.85 -11.50 27.29
N PRO A 294 -11.18 -12.50 27.91
CA PRO A 294 -11.42 -12.85 29.30
C PRO A 294 -11.17 -11.71 30.29
N GLU A 295 -10.09 -10.96 30.12
CA GLU A 295 -9.75 -9.80 30.95
C GLU A 295 -10.83 -8.71 30.83
N ILE A 296 -11.24 -8.39 29.60
CA ILE A 296 -12.24 -7.35 29.32
C ILE A 296 -13.60 -7.73 29.88
N MET A 297 -14.04 -8.98 29.67
CA MET A 297 -15.32 -9.47 30.16
C MET A 297 -15.36 -9.53 31.70
N SER A 298 -14.28 -9.99 32.34
CA SER A 298 -14.13 -9.97 33.80
C SER A 298 -14.24 -8.56 34.37
N GLN A 299 -13.56 -7.59 33.75
CA GLN A 299 -13.64 -6.19 34.16
C GLN A 299 -15.07 -5.64 34.03
N GLN A 300 -15.75 -5.93 32.91
CA GLN A 300 -17.15 -5.53 32.73
C GLN A 300 -18.09 -6.19 33.75
N LEU A 301 -17.84 -7.44 34.14
CA LEU A 301 -18.61 -8.10 35.18
C LEU A 301 -18.45 -7.38 36.53
N ASN A 302 -17.21 -7.10 36.92
CA ASN A 302 -16.88 -6.39 38.15
C ASN A 302 -17.46 -4.97 38.18
N ASP A 303 -17.40 -4.24 37.07
CA ASP A 303 -17.98 -2.90 36.95
C ASP A 303 -19.51 -2.93 37.14
N ASN A 304 -20.19 -3.93 36.57
CA ASN A 304 -21.62 -4.11 36.74
C ASN A 304 -21.98 -4.46 38.20
N LEU A 305 -21.21 -5.33 38.84
CA LEU A 305 -21.36 -5.68 40.25
C LEU A 305 -21.19 -4.45 41.16
N ALA A 306 -20.11 -3.69 40.97
CA ALA A 306 -19.86 -2.48 41.74
C ALA A 306 -20.98 -1.43 41.56
N HIS A 307 -21.52 -1.30 40.34
CA HIS A 307 -22.65 -0.41 40.08
C HIS A 307 -23.95 -0.91 40.73
N MET A 308 -24.21 -2.22 40.78
CA MET A 308 -25.37 -2.79 41.50
C MET A 308 -25.26 -2.59 43.01
N MET A 309 -24.07 -2.77 43.58
CA MET A 309 -23.80 -2.51 45.00
C MET A 309 -24.06 -1.03 45.34
N LYS A 310 -23.56 -0.10 44.51
CA LYS A 310 -23.82 1.35 44.67
C LYS A 310 -25.30 1.72 44.58
N LYS A 311 -26.09 0.99 43.78
CA LYS A 311 -27.54 1.20 43.66
C LYS A 311 -28.38 0.47 44.72
N GLY A 312 -27.74 -0.17 45.71
CA GLY A 312 -28.43 -0.92 46.76
C GLY A 312 -29.21 -2.14 46.25
N THR A 313 -28.97 -2.58 45.01
CA THR A 313 -29.71 -3.68 44.36
C THR A 313 -29.09 -5.05 44.62
N TYR A 314 -27.94 -5.10 45.31
CA TYR A 314 -27.18 -6.31 45.60
C TYR A 314 -27.44 -6.90 47.01
N LEU A 315 -28.23 -6.20 47.84
CA LEU A 315 -28.47 -6.54 49.25
C LEU A 315 -29.96 -6.79 49.57
N ARG A 316 -30.72 -7.34 48.62
CA ARG A 316 -32.07 -7.88 48.89
C ARG A 316 -32.19 -9.29 48.34
#